data_AF-A0A535LCS4-F1
#
_entry.id   AF-A0A535LCS4-F1
#
_cell.length_a   1.000
_cell.length_b   1.000
_cell.length_c   1.000
_cell.angle_alpha   90.00
_cell.angle_beta   90.00
_cell.angle_gamma   90.00
#
_symmetry.space_group_name_H-M   'P 1'
#
loop_
_entity.id
_entity.type
_entity.pdbx_description
1 polymer ?
#
loop_
_entity_poly.entity_id
_entity_poly.type
_entity_poly.pdbx_seq_one_letter_code
_entity_poly.pdbx_strand_id
1 'polypeptide(L)'
;MPEIIRYYRENRAHLQPFSPKFEPELFDPAAWRDQVAARERELALGESFRAFLFLRSSPERIAGNINLTLVVRGVSQSCVLGYNLA
;
A
#
# COMPACT_ATOMS: atom_id res chain seq x y z
N MET A 1 11.75 1.07 3.30
CA MET A 1 11.57 -0.28 2.70
C MET A 1 11.53 -1.39 3.75
N PRO A 2 12.50 -1.51 4.68
CA PRO A 2 12.47 -2.57 5.70
C PRO A 2 11.19 -2.58 6.55
N GLU A 3 10.68 -1.41 6.91
CA GLU A 3 9.45 -1.26 7.70
C GLU A 3 8.19 -1.79 7.01
N ILE A 4 8.13 -1.70 5.67
CA ILE A 4 6.99 -2.22 4.90
C ILE A 4 6.96 -3.75 5.00
N ILE A 5 8.12 -4.37 4.80
CA ILE A 5 8.27 -5.82 4.90
C ILE A 5 8.00 -6.29 6.32
N ARG A 6 8.50 -5.56 7.33
CA ARG A 6 8.23 -5.84 8.74
C ARG A 6 6.73 -5.81 9.03
N TYR A 7 6.02 -4.77 8.59
CA TYR A 7 4.56 -4.65 8.75
C TYR A 7 3.82 -5.86 8.17
N TYR A 8 4.09 -6.25 6.92
CA TYR A 8 3.39 -7.39 6.31
C TYR A 8 3.79 -8.73 6.95
N ARG A 9 5.03 -8.85 7.45
CA ARG A 9 5.51 -10.08 8.11
C ARG A 9 4.88 -10.27 9.48
N GLU A 10 4.88 -9.23 10.30
CA GLU A 10 4.30 -9.26 11.66
C GLU A 10 2.78 -9.49 11.61
N ASN A 11 2.09 -8.91 10.63
CA ASN A 11 0.63 -8.95 10.53
C ASN A 11 0.11 -10.01 9.55
N ARG A 12 0.96 -10.91 9.04
CA ARG A 12 0.61 -11.86 7.97
C ARG A 12 -0.65 -12.68 8.29
N ALA A 13 -0.73 -13.23 9.49
CA ALA A 13 -1.85 -14.07 9.91
C ALA A 13 -3.18 -13.30 9.94
N HIS A 14 -3.12 -12.01 10.28
CA HIS A 14 -4.28 -11.12 10.31
C HIS A 14 -4.67 -10.62 8.91
N LEU A 15 -3.70 -10.24 8.09
CA LEU A 15 -3.94 -9.58 6.80
C LEU A 15 -4.23 -10.55 5.65
N GLN A 16 -3.62 -11.74 5.65
CA GLN A 16 -3.74 -12.69 4.53
C GLN A 16 -5.18 -13.15 4.23
N PRO A 17 -6.05 -13.43 5.23
CA PRO A 17 -7.43 -13.87 4.95
C PRO A 17 -8.27 -12.83 4.19
N PHE A 18 -7.93 -11.54 4.29
CA PHE A 18 -8.68 -10.43 3.69
C PHE A 18 -7.96 -9.83 2.47
N SER A 19 -6.83 -10.39 2.09
CA SER A 19 -6.01 -9.90 0.97
C SER A 19 -5.85 -11.00 -0.08
N PRO A 20 -5.54 -10.64 -1.33
CA PRO A 20 -4.98 -11.59 -2.29
C PRO A 20 -3.78 -12.33 -1.67
N LYS A 21 -3.45 -13.50 -2.23
CA LYS A 21 -2.28 -14.26 -1.80
C LYS A 21 -1.04 -13.36 -1.78
N PHE A 22 -0.32 -13.35 -0.67
CA PHE A 22 0.94 -12.62 -0.59
C PHE A 22 2.01 -13.38 -1.37
N GLU A 23 2.42 -12.80 -2.48
CA GLU A 23 3.52 -13.32 -3.29
C GLU A 23 4.88 -13.02 -2.63
N PRO A 24 5.93 -13.83 -2.89
CA PRO A 24 7.24 -13.67 -2.26
C PRO A 24 7.86 -12.28 -2.41
N GLU A 25 7.57 -11.59 -3.51
CA GLU A 25 8.03 -10.23 -3.83
C GLU A 25 7.57 -9.21 -2.78
N LEU A 26 6.45 -9.46 -2.09
CA LEU A 26 5.98 -8.61 -0.99
C LEU A 26 7.00 -8.53 0.15
N PHE A 27 7.83 -9.56 0.31
CA PHE A 27 8.87 -9.66 1.33
C PHE A 27 10.29 -9.39 0.80
N ASP A 28 10.42 -8.95 -0.46
CA ASP A 28 11.69 -8.61 -1.09
C ASP A 28 11.89 -7.07 -1.15
N PRO A 29 12.94 -6.53 -0.50
CA PRO A 29 13.24 -5.10 -0.59
C PRO A 29 13.52 -4.60 -2.00
N ALA A 30 14.01 -5.45 -2.92
CA ALA A 30 14.28 -5.05 -4.29
C ALA A 30 12.99 -4.80 -5.07
N ALA A 31 12.04 -5.72 -5.02
CA ALA A 31 10.71 -5.54 -5.61
C ALA A 31 10.01 -4.26 -5.12
N TRP A 32 10.17 -3.91 -3.84
CA TRP A 32 9.60 -2.67 -3.31
C TRP A 32 10.21 -1.39 -3.91
N ARG A 33 11.48 -1.39 -4.32
CA ARG A 33 12.07 -0.22 -5.00
C ARG A 33 11.36 0.06 -6.32
N ASP A 34 11.13 -0.98 -7.11
CA ASP A 34 10.44 -0.88 -8.39
C ASP A 34 8.97 -0.47 -8.20
N GLN A 35 8.31 -1.04 -7.18
CA GLN A 35 6.93 -0.66 -6.84
C GLN A 35 6.82 0.80 -6.40
N VAL A 36 7.76 1.33 -5.62
CA VAL A 36 7.73 2.75 -5.21
C VAL A 36 7.88 3.65 -6.43
N ALA A 37 8.83 3.38 -7.33
CA ALA A 37 9.01 4.15 -8.54
C ALA A 37 7.79 4.10 -9.49
N ALA A 38 7.09 2.96 -9.54
CA ALA A 38 5.82 2.86 -10.27
C ALA A 38 4.72 3.70 -9.60
N ARG A 39 4.57 3.63 -8.28
CA ARG A 39 3.56 4.38 -7.52
C ARG A 39 3.75 5.88 -7.58
N GLU A 40 4.99 6.36 -7.57
CA GLU A 40 5.30 7.78 -7.76
C GLU A 40 4.85 8.28 -9.14
N ARG A 41 5.05 7.48 -10.19
CA ARG A 41 4.57 7.80 -11.54
C ARG A 41 3.04 7.80 -11.62
N GLU A 42 2.39 6.76 -11.09
CA GLU A 42 0.92 6.68 -11.04
C GLU A 42 0.30 7.88 -10.30
N LEU A 43 0.94 8.32 -9.21
CA LEU A 43 0.52 9.50 -8.46
C LEU A 43 0.67 10.78 -9.29
N ALA A 44 1.81 10.97 -9.95
CA ALA A 44 2.08 12.14 -10.79
C ALA A 44 1.09 12.24 -11.96
N LEU A 45 0.63 11.10 -12.49
CA LEU A 45 -0.38 11.02 -13.55
C LEU A 45 -1.83 11.08 -13.01
N GLY A 46 -2.02 11.04 -11.69
CA GLY A 46 -3.34 11.07 -11.07
C GLY A 46 -4.17 9.79 -11.26
N GLU A 47 -3.51 8.68 -11.57
CA GLU A 47 -4.09 7.36 -11.85
C GLU A 47 -4.34 6.53 -10.57
N SER A 48 -3.52 6.75 -9.55
CA SER A 48 -3.65 6.07 -8.25
C SER A 48 -3.04 6.92 -7.14
N PHE A 49 -3.44 6.64 -5.89
CA PHE A 49 -2.81 7.19 -4.69
C PHE A 49 -2.64 6.07 -3.68
N ARG A 50 -1.42 5.84 -3.19
CA ARG A 50 -1.13 4.76 -2.25
C ARG A 50 -0.23 5.28 -1.16
N ALA A 51 -0.67 5.16 0.08
CA ALA A 51 0.05 5.69 1.24
C ALA A 51 0.06 4.70 2.40
N PHE A 52 1.11 4.78 3.20
CA PHE A 52 1.17 4.13 4.50
C PHE A 52 0.62 5.07 5.58
N LEU A 53 -0.05 4.49 6.56
CA LEU A 53 -0.61 5.19 7.70
C LEU A 53 0.33 5.02 8.90
N PHE A 54 0.57 6.10 9.62
CA PHE A 54 1.42 6.13 10.80
C PHE A 54 0.66 6.76 11.96
N LEU A 55 0.76 6.18 13.15
CA LEU A 55 0.20 6.79 14.35
C LEU A 55 1.10 7.95 14.77
N ARG A 56 0.50 9.06 15.23
CA ARG A 56 1.27 10.21 15.74
C ARG A 56 2.15 9.84 16.94
N SER A 57 1.74 8.84 17.72
CA SER A 57 2.49 8.32 18.87
C SER A 57 3.65 7.39 18.50
N SER A 58 3.70 6.87 17.27
CA SER A 58 4.76 5.98 16.77
C SER A 58 4.96 6.21 15.26
N PRO A 59 5.54 7.36 14.88
CA PRO A 59 5.68 7.77 13.49
C PRO A 59 6.63 6.87 12.67
N GLU A 60 7.45 6.06 13.32
CA GLU A 60 8.35 5.08 12.70
C GLU A 60 7.67 3.75 12.38
N ARG A 61 6.45 3.50 12.89
CA ARG A 61 5.72 2.25 12.66
C ARG A 61 4.52 2.45 11.75
N ILE A 62 4.48 1.62 10.71
CA ILE A 62 3.31 1.53 9.84
C ILE A 62 2.17 0.90 10.64
N ALA A 63 1.06 1.63 10.77
CA ALA A 63 -0.19 1.16 11.35
C ALA A 63 -1.15 0.59 10.28
N GLY A 64 -0.89 0.88 9.02
CA GLY A 64 -1.73 0.41 7.93
C GLY A 64 -1.37 1.01 6.59
N ASN A 65 -2.23 0.79 5.61
CA ASN A 65 -2.13 1.47 4.32
C ASN A 65 -3.52 1.78 3.75
N ILE A 66 -3.54 2.78 2.87
CA ILE A 66 -4.72 3.21 2.14
C ILE A 66 -4.34 3.36 0.66
N ASN A 67 -5.21 2.84 -0.22
CA ASN A 67 -5.00 2.83 -1.65
C ASN A 67 -6.27 3.31 -2.36
N LEU A 68 -6.13 4.32 -3.21
CA LEU A 68 -7.10 4.71 -4.23
C LEU A 68 -6.59 4.18 -5.56
N THR A 69 -7.36 3.33 -6.20
CA THR A 69 -7.03 2.69 -7.49
C THR A 69 -8.20 2.82 -8.44
N LEU A 70 -7.97 2.50 -9.73
CA LEU A 70 -9.01 2.62 -10.76
C LEU A 70 -9.65 4.01 -10.76
N VAL A 71 -8.81 5.05 -10.70
CA VAL A 71 -9.29 6.44 -10.65
C VAL A 71 -9.85 6.82 -12.02
N VAL A 72 -11.15 7.13 -12.07
CA VAL A 72 -11.85 7.61 -13.27
C VAL A 72 -12.19 9.09 -13.09
N ARG A 73 -11.68 9.93 -13.99
CA ARG A 73 -11.96 11.38 -14.02
C ARG A 73 -13.13 11.71 -14.95
N GLY A 74 -13.38 12.99 -15.20
CA GLY A 74 -14.47 13.45 -16.06
C GLY A 74 -15.82 13.36 -15.36
N VAL A 75 -16.83 12.78 -16.01
CA VAL A 75 -18.22 12.75 -15.52
C VAL A 75 -18.41 11.75 -14.36
N SER A 76 -17.64 10.66 -14.32
CA SER A 76 -17.80 9.63 -13.28
C SER A 76 -17.22 10.05 -11.92
N GLN A 77 -16.04 10.70 -11.89
CA GLN A 77 -15.30 11.07 -10.67
C GLN A 77 -15.31 9.99 -9.59
N SER A 78 -14.81 8.80 -9.92
CA SER A 78 -14.86 7.64 -9.03
C SER A 78 -13.50 6.96 -8.88
N CYS A 79 -13.37 6.13 -7.84
CA CYS A 79 -12.22 5.26 -7.62
C CYS A 79 -12.60 4.10 -6.70
N VAL A 80 -11.73 3.10 -6.61
CA VAL A 80 -11.83 2.01 -5.63
C VAL A 80 -10.87 2.29 -4.47
N LEU A 81 -11.43 2.32 -3.26
CA LEU A 81 -10.71 2.43 -2.01
C LEU A 81 -10.41 1.04 -1.44
N GLY A 82 -9.15 0.75 -1.15
CA GLY A 82 -8.72 -0.40 -0.36
C GLY A 82 -7.87 0.05 0.82
N TYR A 83 -8.00 -0.61 1.97
CA TYR A 83 -7.22 -0.29 3.16
C TYR A 83 -6.99 -1.53 4.01
N ASN A 84 -5.86 -1.53 4.73
CA ASN A 84 -5.55 -2.52 5.76
C ASN A 84 -5.02 -1.80 7.00
N LEU A 85 -5.31 -2.35 8.18
CA LEU A 85 -4.80 -1.89 9.47
C LEU A 85 -4.15 -3.07 10.21
N ALA A 86 -3.14 -2.78 11.03
CA ALA A 86 -2.54 -3.72 11.98
C ALA A 86 -3.18 -3.57 13.37
#